data_AF-A0A7Y5NST2-F1
#
_entry.id   AF-A0A7Y5NST2-F1
#
_cell.length_a   1.000
_cell.length_b   1.000
_cell.length_c   1.000
_cell.angle_alpha   90.00
_cell.angle_beta   90.00
_cell.angle_gamma   90.00
#
_symmetry.space_group_name_H-M   'P 1'
#
loop_
_entity.id
_entity.type
_entity.pdbx_description
1 polymer ?
#
loop_
_entity_poly.entity_id
_entity_poly.type
_entity_poly.pdbx_seq_one_letter_code
_entity_poly.pdbx_strand_id
1 'polypeptide(L)'
;MALSRTPRLDLLVRCALVAIAAAGAPTIAGCASEPKAALTASSEPSTAVLGPDSVIQVRLMPPQGEWVVKEVEIENAKLVSRDGDAPLQLSIRRSEPKQGETTVEGADEPAAITVTYGDKKTGERGQVIYRVAVPTKTDEGTSVPVTVEW
;
A
#
# COMPACT_ATOMS: atom_id res chain seq x y z
N MET A 1 62.52 -47.01 -7.70
CA MET A 1 62.64 -45.54 -7.57
C MET A 1 61.66 -45.14 -6.47
N ALA A 2 62.10 -45.00 -5.21
CA ALA A 2 62.71 -43.79 -4.62
C ALA A 2 61.75 -42.59 -4.69
N LEU A 3 61.43 -41.81 -3.64
CA LEU A 3 61.79 -41.76 -2.23
C LEU A 3 60.80 -40.75 -1.57
N SER A 4 60.46 -41.01 -0.31
CA SER A 4 59.83 -40.16 0.71
C SER A 4 59.98 -38.63 0.65
N ARG A 5 58.97 -37.87 1.14
CA ARG A 5 59.05 -36.95 2.33
C ARG A 5 57.87 -35.94 2.40
N THR A 6 57.03 -36.08 3.41
CA THR A 6 56.47 -34.97 4.25
C THR A 6 57.53 -34.55 5.29
N PRO A 7 57.33 -33.55 6.20
CA PRO A 7 56.50 -32.33 6.25
C PRO A 7 57.32 -31.06 6.67
N ARG A 8 56.71 -29.87 6.75
CA ARG A 8 57.08 -28.72 7.63
C ARG A 8 55.87 -27.76 7.63
N LEU A 9 55.06 -27.63 8.69
CA LEU A 9 55.28 -27.07 10.04
C LEU A 9 55.76 -25.61 10.09
N ASP A 10 55.06 -24.85 10.94
CA ASP A 10 55.39 -23.58 11.61
C ASP A 10 55.02 -22.23 10.99
N LEU A 11 53.88 -21.69 11.45
CA LEU A 11 53.73 -20.41 12.22
C LEU A 11 52.21 -20.23 12.44
N LEU A 12 51.55 -20.51 13.57
CA LEU A 12 51.76 -20.17 14.99
C LEU A 12 51.94 -18.66 15.24
N VAL A 13 51.13 -18.14 16.17
CA VAL A 13 51.24 -16.85 16.89
C VAL A 13 50.61 -15.68 16.11
N ARG A 14 49.52 -15.00 16.52
CA ARG A 14 48.97 -14.67 17.84
C ARG A 14 47.48 -14.34 17.70
N CYS A 15 46.61 -15.06 18.38
CA CYS A 15 45.28 -14.57 18.75
C CYS A 15 45.48 -13.34 19.67
N ALA A 16 45.36 -12.13 19.11
CA ALA A 16 45.16 -10.94 19.91
C ALA A 16 43.71 -10.94 20.37
N LEU A 17 43.50 -11.55 21.54
CA LEU A 17 42.26 -11.49 22.30
C LEU A 17 42.19 -10.08 22.89
N VAL A 18 41.66 -9.13 22.12
CA VAL A 18 41.21 -7.84 22.66
C VAL A 18 39.78 -8.06 23.12
N ALA A 19 39.64 -8.38 24.41
CA ALA A 19 38.39 -8.26 25.12
C ALA A 19 38.08 -6.76 25.29
N ILE A 20 37.28 -6.20 24.38
CA ILE A 20 36.52 -4.99 24.69
C ILE A 20 35.13 -5.47 25.08
N ALA A 21 34.92 -5.52 26.40
CA ALA A 21 33.59 -5.51 26.96
C ALA A 21 32.95 -4.16 26.62
N ALA A 22 32.10 -4.15 25.59
CA ALA A 22 31.08 -3.14 25.40
C ALA A 22 29.85 -3.85 24.86
N ALA A 23 28.76 -3.73 25.63
CA ALA A 23 27.45 -4.26 25.30
C ALA A 23 27.01 -3.85 23.89
N GLY A 24 26.48 -4.79 23.12
CA GLY A 24 25.85 -4.51 21.82
C GLY A 24 25.83 -5.76 20.96
N ALA A 25 24.69 -6.43 20.92
CA ALA A 25 24.46 -7.65 20.13
C ALA A 25 24.78 -7.43 18.63
N PRO A 26 25.31 -8.44 17.92
CA PRO A 26 25.42 -8.40 16.47
C PRO A 26 24.02 -8.56 15.88
N THR A 27 23.49 -7.48 15.29
CA THR A 27 22.31 -7.58 14.44
C THR A 27 22.70 -8.36 13.19
N ILE A 28 22.26 -9.60 13.17
CA ILE A 28 22.14 -10.48 12.01
C ILE A 28 21.47 -9.67 10.90
N ALA A 29 22.22 -9.37 9.83
CA ALA A 29 21.67 -8.94 8.56
C ALA A 29 20.95 -10.15 7.94
N GLY A 30 19.76 -10.46 8.47
CA GLY A 30 18.81 -11.38 7.89
C GLY A 30 18.03 -10.64 6.82
N CYS A 31 18.13 -11.13 5.59
CA CYS A 31 17.24 -10.89 4.45
C CYS A 31 16.50 -9.55 4.49
N ALA A 32 17.10 -8.51 3.90
CA ALA A 32 16.32 -7.41 3.38
C ALA A 32 15.45 -7.97 2.26
N SER A 33 14.21 -8.35 2.59
CA SER A 33 13.12 -8.24 1.64
C SER A 33 13.27 -6.86 1.01
N GLU A 34 13.44 -6.78 -0.31
CA GLU A 34 13.39 -5.51 -1.05
C GLU A 34 12.29 -4.66 -0.41
N PRO A 35 12.59 -3.46 0.10
CA PRO A 35 11.57 -2.64 0.71
C PRO A 35 10.55 -2.38 -0.37
N LYS A 36 9.38 -3.04 -0.29
CA LYS A 36 8.16 -2.61 -0.99
C LYS A 36 8.12 -1.11 -0.76
N ALA A 37 8.36 -0.33 -1.82
CA ALA A 37 8.65 1.08 -1.70
C ALA A 37 7.59 1.70 -0.78
N ALA A 38 8.07 2.25 0.35
CA ALA A 38 7.20 2.63 1.46
C ALA A 38 6.36 3.83 1.01
N LEU A 39 5.15 3.55 0.52
CA LEU A 39 4.19 4.57 0.19
C LEU A 39 3.97 5.43 1.43
N THR A 40 4.34 6.69 1.33
CA THR A 40 4.20 7.62 2.45
C THR A 40 2.87 8.35 2.31
N ALA A 41 2.13 8.47 3.41
CA ALA A 41 0.81 9.09 3.39
C ALA A 41 0.84 10.51 2.84
N SER A 42 -0.14 10.84 2.01
CA SER A 42 -0.34 12.20 1.50
C SER A 42 -0.41 13.23 2.64
N SER A 43 0.14 14.42 2.40
CA SER A 43 0.01 15.56 3.32
C SER A 43 -1.42 16.14 3.35
N GLU A 44 -2.18 15.98 2.27
CA GLU A 44 -3.61 16.35 2.20
C GLU A 44 -4.49 15.11 2.43
N PRO A 45 -5.62 15.25 3.17
CA PRO A 45 -6.56 14.15 3.34
C PRO A 45 -7.30 13.85 2.04
N SER A 46 -7.58 12.57 1.82
CA SER A 46 -8.53 12.16 0.79
C SER A 46 -9.95 12.46 1.28
N THR A 47 -10.82 12.91 0.37
CA THR A 47 -12.19 13.31 0.72
C THR A 47 -13.20 12.56 -0.14
N ALA A 48 -14.42 12.41 0.37
CA ALA A 48 -15.55 11.92 -0.39
C ALA A 48 -16.78 12.76 -0.07
N VAL A 49 -17.59 13.08 -1.09
CA VAL A 49 -18.81 13.87 -0.95
C VAL A 49 -19.92 13.17 -1.72
N LEU A 50 -21.10 13.05 -1.11
CA LEU A 50 -22.27 12.54 -1.79
C LEU A 50 -22.79 13.60 -2.78
N GLY A 51 -22.78 13.25 -4.07
CA GLY A 51 -23.39 14.02 -5.15
C GLY A 51 -24.82 13.54 -5.46
N PRO A 52 -25.43 14.13 -6.49
CA PRO A 52 -26.78 13.77 -6.91
C PRO A 52 -26.86 12.32 -7.41
N ASP A 53 -28.07 11.77 -7.44
CA ASP A 53 -28.36 10.42 -7.95
C ASP A 53 -27.58 9.28 -7.24
N SER A 54 -27.26 9.47 -5.95
CA SER A 54 -26.46 8.51 -5.16
C SER A 54 -25.06 8.22 -5.73
N VAL A 55 -24.49 9.20 -6.43
CA VAL A 55 -23.10 9.17 -6.91
C VAL A 55 -22.22 9.84 -5.87
N ILE A 56 -21.19 9.17 -5.38
CA ILE A 56 -20.19 9.73 -4.47
C ILE A 56 -18.99 10.19 -5.28
N GLN A 57 -18.62 11.46 -5.10
CA GLN A 57 -17.41 12.04 -5.65
C GLN A 57 -16.29 11.87 -4.62
N VAL A 58 -15.29 11.09 -4.96
CA VAL A 58 -14.13 10.77 -4.14
C VAL A 58 -12.90 11.46 -4.73
N ARG A 59 -12.20 12.27 -3.93
CA ARG A 59 -10.91 12.85 -4.25
C ARG A 59 -9.84 12.11 -3.46
N LEU A 60 -9.08 11.27 -4.13
CA LEU A 60 -7.97 10.52 -3.55
C LEU A 60 -6.66 11.25 -3.78
N MET A 61 -5.95 11.50 -2.69
CA MET A 61 -4.65 12.13 -2.74
C MET A 61 -3.56 11.07 -2.95
N PRO A 62 -2.63 11.30 -3.90
CA PRO A 62 -1.53 10.37 -4.13
C PRO A 62 -0.60 10.34 -2.92
N PRO A 63 0.11 9.22 -2.68
CA PRO A 63 1.17 9.16 -1.70
C PRO A 63 2.26 10.21 -1.99
N GLN A 64 3.03 10.58 -0.96
CA GLN A 64 4.18 11.48 -1.13
C GLN A 64 5.22 10.82 -2.04
N GLY A 65 5.71 11.58 -3.01
CA GLY A 65 6.68 11.13 -4.01
C GLY A 65 6.17 11.32 -5.44
N GLU A 66 6.91 10.78 -6.40
CA GLU A 66 6.54 10.82 -7.83
C GLU A 66 5.83 9.53 -8.24
N TRP A 67 4.60 9.36 -7.75
CA TRP A 67 3.77 8.20 -8.02
C TRP A 67 2.77 8.48 -9.15
N VAL A 68 2.59 7.51 -10.04
CA VAL A 68 1.54 7.56 -11.08
C VAL A 68 0.54 6.44 -10.86
N VAL A 69 -0.75 6.73 -11.03
CA VAL A 69 -1.81 5.72 -10.93
C VAL A 69 -1.67 4.75 -12.10
N LYS A 70 -1.44 3.47 -11.81
CA LYS A 70 -1.38 2.40 -12.81
C LYS A 70 -2.72 1.71 -12.95
N GLU A 71 -3.36 1.41 -11.83
CA GLU A 71 -4.58 0.61 -11.78
C GLU A 71 -5.48 1.11 -10.65
N VAL A 72 -6.78 1.02 -10.87
CA VAL A 72 -7.82 1.35 -9.88
C VAL A 72 -8.84 0.24 -9.93
N GLU A 73 -8.97 -0.48 -8.83
CA GLU A 73 -9.97 -1.53 -8.64
C GLU A 73 -10.99 -1.03 -7.60
N ILE A 74 -12.27 -1.30 -7.86
CA ILE A 74 -13.37 -0.84 -6.99
C ILE A 74 -14.28 -2.03 -6.69
N GLU A 75 -14.44 -2.30 -5.40
CA GLU A 75 -15.33 -3.33 -4.86
C GLU A 75 -16.52 -2.68 -4.16
N ASN A 76 -17.65 -3.39 -4.11
CA ASN A 76 -18.90 -2.94 -3.47
C ASN A 76 -19.50 -1.62 -4.03
N ALA A 77 -18.93 -1.09 -5.11
CA ALA A 77 -19.44 0.05 -5.85
C ALA A 77 -19.10 -0.07 -7.33
N LYS A 78 -19.80 0.71 -8.14
CA LYS A 78 -19.56 0.84 -9.57
C LYS A 78 -18.84 2.14 -9.87
N LEU A 79 -17.73 2.07 -10.59
CA LEU A 79 -17.08 3.26 -11.15
C LEU A 79 -18.00 3.91 -12.20
N VAL A 80 -18.35 5.18 -11.98
CA VAL A 80 -19.12 6.02 -12.90
C VAL A 80 -18.18 6.85 -13.76
N SER A 81 -17.22 7.53 -13.13
CA SER A 81 -16.19 8.32 -13.82
C SER A 81 -14.87 8.23 -13.07
N ARG A 82 -13.77 8.30 -13.81
CA ARG A 82 -12.42 8.47 -13.28
C ARG A 82 -11.77 9.62 -14.04
N ASP A 83 -11.36 10.63 -13.29
CA ASP A 83 -10.77 11.85 -13.81
C ASP A 83 -9.51 12.22 -13.03
N GLY A 84 -8.48 12.66 -13.75
CA GLY A 84 -7.19 13.02 -13.18
C GLY A 84 -6.40 11.83 -12.65
N ASP A 85 -5.09 12.03 -12.52
CA ASP A 85 -4.17 11.05 -11.94
C ASP A 85 -3.59 11.52 -10.59
N ALA A 86 -3.62 12.82 -10.32
CA ALA A 86 -3.17 13.43 -9.07
C ALA A 86 -3.74 14.87 -8.94
N PRO A 87 -4.71 15.12 -8.02
CA PRO A 87 -5.47 14.13 -7.26
C PRO A 87 -6.34 13.26 -8.18
N LEU A 88 -6.51 12.00 -7.81
CA LEU A 88 -7.38 11.07 -8.51
C LEU A 88 -8.83 11.36 -8.10
N GLN A 89 -9.68 11.75 -9.04
CA GLN A 89 -11.10 12.02 -8.81
C GLN A 89 -11.90 10.84 -9.35
N LEU A 90 -12.67 10.20 -8.47
CA LEU A 90 -13.52 9.06 -8.81
C LEU A 90 -14.96 9.43 -8.51
N SER A 91 -15.85 9.21 -9.46
CA SER A 91 -17.28 9.17 -9.20
C SER A 91 -17.66 7.70 -9.07
N ILE A 92 -18.06 7.28 -7.88
CA ILE A 92 -18.51 5.91 -7.62
C ILE A 92 -20.01 5.93 -7.32
N ARG A 93 -20.72 4.88 -7.72
CA ARG A 93 -22.13 4.69 -7.36
C ARG A 93 -22.25 3.41 -6.56
N ARG A 94 -23.04 3.43 -5.48
CA ARG A 94 -23.33 2.22 -4.70
C ARG A 94 -23.84 1.11 -5.62
N SER A 95 -23.34 -0.10 -5.44
CA SER A 95 -23.97 -1.28 -6.03
C SER A 95 -25.27 -1.53 -5.29
N GLU A 96 -26.41 -1.17 -5.89
CA GLU A 96 -27.72 -1.45 -5.32
C GLU A 96 -27.99 -2.96 -5.41
N PRO A 97 -28.46 -3.61 -4.34
CA PRO A 97 -28.95 -4.98 -4.45
C PRO A 97 -30.13 -5.00 -5.42
N LYS A 98 -30.17 -5.97 -6.33
CA LYS A 98 -31.36 -6.16 -7.17
C LYS A 98 -32.53 -6.51 -6.23
N GLN A 99 -33.67 -5.85 -6.40
CA GLN A 99 -34.89 -6.19 -5.65
C GLN A 99 -35.18 -7.70 -5.80
N GLY A 100 -35.05 -8.46 -4.70
CA GLY A 100 -35.27 -9.91 -4.66
C GLY A 100 -34.11 -10.73 -4.08
N GLU A 101 -32.91 -10.15 -3.93
CA GLU A 101 -31.81 -10.80 -3.19
C GLU A 101 -31.89 -10.39 -1.71
N THR A 102 -32.39 -11.29 -0.86
CA THR A 102 -32.69 -11.03 0.57
C THR A 102 -31.46 -10.67 1.42
N THR A 103 -30.25 -10.96 0.96
CA THR A 103 -29.03 -10.53 1.65
C THR A 103 -27.89 -10.62 0.66
N VAL A 104 -27.47 -9.48 0.10
CA VAL A 104 -26.14 -9.38 -0.50
C VAL A 104 -25.24 -8.86 0.63
N GLU A 105 -24.36 -9.71 1.16
CA GLU A 105 -23.21 -9.26 1.95
C GLU A 105 -22.55 -8.12 1.16
N GLY A 106 -22.48 -6.91 1.72
CA GLY A 106 -21.98 -5.75 0.97
C GLY A 106 -22.88 -4.52 0.93
N ALA A 107 -24.20 -4.65 1.16
CA ALA A 107 -25.09 -3.49 1.08
C ALA A 107 -24.69 -2.39 2.08
N ASP A 108 -24.33 -2.76 3.30
CA ASP A 108 -23.85 -1.83 4.33
C ASP A 108 -22.32 -1.72 4.40
N GLU A 109 -21.61 -2.39 3.47
CA GLU A 109 -20.15 -2.36 3.46
C GLU A 109 -19.62 -1.10 2.77
N PRO A 110 -18.51 -0.53 3.27
CA PRO A 110 -17.85 0.56 2.57
C PRO A 110 -17.33 0.08 1.20
N ALA A 111 -17.36 0.97 0.21
CA ALA A 111 -16.69 0.73 -1.06
C ALA A 111 -15.18 0.69 -0.82
N ALA A 112 -14.53 -0.39 -1.26
CA ALA A 112 -13.08 -0.50 -1.23
C ALA A 112 -12.52 -0.09 -2.59
N ILE A 113 -11.61 0.88 -2.59
CA ILE A 113 -10.94 1.40 -3.78
C ILE A 113 -9.46 1.07 -3.63
N THR A 114 -8.99 0.08 -4.37
CA THR A 114 -7.58 -0.30 -4.40
C THR A 114 -6.90 0.46 -5.54
N VAL A 115 -5.95 1.33 -5.21
CA VAL A 115 -5.17 2.08 -6.19
C VAL A 115 -3.75 1.54 -6.21
N THR A 116 -3.34 1.01 -7.37
CA THR A 116 -1.95 0.63 -7.61
C THR A 116 -1.20 1.83 -8.17
N TYR A 117 -0.22 2.30 -7.42
CA TYR A 117 0.71 3.34 -7.81
C TYR A 117 2.00 2.72 -8.35
N GLY A 118 2.56 3.31 -9.40
CA GLY A 118 3.89 3.02 -9.90
C GLY A 118 4.82 4.21 -9.65
N ASP A 119 5.99 3.98 -9.07
CA ASP A 119 7.02 5.01 -8.96
C ASP A 119 7.49 5.37 -10.36
N LYS A 120 7.52 6.67 -10.68
CA LYS A 120 7.88 7.15 -12.02
C LYS A 120 9.36 6.95 -12.34
N LYS A 121 10.23 6.90 -11.33
CA LYS A 121 11.69 6.81 -11.45
C LYS A 121 12.17 5.36 -11.41
N THR A 122 11.69 4.57 -10.45
CA THR A 122 12.13 3.19 -10.23
C THR A 122 11.22 2.17 -10.92
N GLY A 123 9.98 2.52 -11.20
CA GLY A 123 8.97 1.59 -11.75
C GLY A 123 8.39 0.63 -10.70
N GLU A 124 8.77 0.78 -9.43
CA GLU A 124 8.25 -0.03 -8.33
C GLU A 124 6.76 0.19 -8.13
N ARG A 125 6.05 -0.85 -7.67
CA ARG A 125 4.61 -0.79 -7.45
C ARG A 125 4.29 -0.74 -5.96
N GLY A 126 3.48 0.23 -5.59
CA GLY A 126 2.82 0.31 -4.29
C GLY A 126 1.31 0.22 -4.45
N GLN A 127 0.61 -0.21 -3.42
CA GLN A 127 -0.85 -0.27 -3.41
C GLN A 127 -1.36 0.48 -2.18
N VAL A 128 -2.45 1.22 -2.35
CA VAL A 128 -3.17 1.87 -1.26
C VAL A 128 -4.64 1.50 -1.39
N ILE A 129 -5.24 1.10 -0.28
CA ILE A 129 -6.66 0.78 -0.23
C ILE A 129 -7.38 1.93 0.45
N TYR A 130 -8.39 2.49 -0.21
CA TYR A 130 -9.24 3.54 0.32
C TYR A 130 -10.63 2.96 0.56
N ARG A 131 -11.09 2.98 1.81
CA ARG A 131 -12.45 2.60 2.17
C ARG A 131 -13.32 3.84 2.26
N VAL A 132 -14.39 3.88 1.47
CA VAL A 132 -15.35 4.98 1.42
C VAL A 132 -16.68 4.46 1.93
N ALA A 133 -17.19 5.00 3.04
CA ALA A 133 -18.50 4.59 3.52
C ALA A 133 -19.57 5.08 2.54
N VAL A 134 -20.30 4.18 1.87
CA VAL A 134 -21.32 4.59 0.89
C VAL A 134 -22.69 4.51 1.53
N PRO A 135 -23.20 5.57 2.19
CA PRO A 135 -24.43 5.47 2.95
C PRO A 135 -25.63 5.25 2.03
N THR A 136 -26.62 4.53 2.54
CA THR A 136 -27.84 4.16 1.81
C THR A 136 -28.88 5.29 1.77
N LYS A 137 -28.79 6.22 2.74
CA LYS A 137 -29.66 7.38 2.91
C LYS A 137 -28.85 8.50 3.55
N THR A 138 -28.50 9.53 2.79
CA THR A 138 -27.85 10.74 3.31
C THR A 138 -28.19 11.91 2.38
N ASP A 139 -28.28 13.11 2.94
CA ASP A 139 -28.56 14.32 2.17
C ASP A 139 -27.39 14.64 1.23
N GLU A 140 -27.71 15.09 0.00
CA GLU A 140 -26.70 15.52 -0.97
C GLU A 140 -25.77 16.59 -0.38
N GLY A 141 -24.49 16.56 -0.77
CA GLY A 141 -23.45 17.45 -0.24
C GLY A 141 -22.87 17.02 1.11
N THR A 142 -23.32 15.90 1.68
CA THR A 142 -22.74 15.38 2.92
C THR A 142 -21.34 14.80 2.69
N SER A 143 -20.40 15.18 3.55
CA SER A 143 -19.05 14.60 3.58
C SER A 143 -19.10 13.16 4.06
N VAL A 144 -18.45 12.29 3.30
CA VAL A 144 -18.38 10.86 3.53
C VAL A 144 -16.99 10.51 4.09
N PRO A 145 -16.90 9.70 5.16
CA PRO A 145 -15.61 9.30 5.70
C PRO A 145 -14.84 8.42 4.70
N VAL A 146 -13.56 8.75 4.53
CA VAL A 146 -12.58 7.98 3.76
C VAL A 146 -11.51 7.49 4.72
N THR A 147 -11.30 6.18 4.77
CA THR A 147 -10.22 5.54 5.53
C THR A 147 -9.17 5.05 4.57
N VAL A 148 -7.90 5.26 4.89
CA VAL A 148 -6.76 4.85 4.05
C VAL A 148 -5.99 3.75 4.75
N GLU A 149 -5.77 2.64 4.04
CA GLU A 149 -5.00 1.47 4.48
C GLU A 149 -3.78 1.30 3.55
N TRP A 150 -2.60 1.06 4.16
CA TRP A 150 -1.27 1.01 3.50
C TRP A 150 -0.65 -0.38 3.60
#